data_AF-A0A7W1NK59-F1
#
_entry.id   AF-A0A7W1NK59-F1
#
_cell.length_a   1.000
_cell.length_b   1.000
_cell.length_c   1.000
_cell.angle_alpha   90.00
_cell.angle_beta   90.00
_cell.angle_gamma   90.00
#
_symmetry.space_group_name_H-M   'P 1'
#
loop_
_entity.id
_entity.type
_entity.pdbx_description
1 polymer ?
#
loop_
_entity_poly.entity_id
_entity_poly.type
_entity_poly.pdbx_seq_one_letter_code
_entity_poly.pdbx_strand_id
1 'polypeptide(L)'
;MLMLRRYFRAFRGALQMTLQGKPYTAPTTPSSPLAAWISQYAILVDNVLRAANLNGVDQATRKNVKLRLDGRQMNLETALMTLKFHAVEEYPSLVRAGTGRGVQATLYATNLNDRYWISRMVEAPELQKPDVQKALSALDAHLDAIPKLD
;
A
#
# COMPACT_ATOMS: atom_id res chain seq x y z
N MET A 1 8.89 -25.11 -23.99
CA MET A 1 7.75 -25.41 -24.90
C MET A 1 6.38 -25.65 -24.21
N LEU A 2 6.31 -25.87 -22.89
CA LEU A 2 5.03 -26.05 -22.14
C LEU A 2 4.22 -24.75 -21.94
N MET A 3 4.87 -23.59 -21.91
CA MET A 3 4.23 -22.28 -21.71
C MET A 3 3.35 -21.86 -22.91
N LEU A 4 3.81 -22.08 -24.15
CA LEU A 4 3.08 -21.69 -25.37
C LEU A 4 1.73 -22.42 -25.50
N ARG A 5 1.67 -23.70 -25.10
CA ARG A 5 0.44 -24.49 -25.08
C ARG A 5 -0.59 -23.96 -24.08
N ARG A 6 -0.16 -23.41 -22.94
CA ARG A 6 -1.04 -22.79 -21.94
C ARG A 6 -1.66 -21.50 -22.48
N TYR A 7 -0.86 -20.63 -23.12
CA TYR A 7 -1.35 -19.39 -23.71
C TYR A 7 -2.32 -19.64 -24.87
N PHE A 8 -2.04 -20.61 -25.74
CA PHE A 8 -2.93 -20.92 -26.85
C PHE A 8 -4.27 -21.50 -26.39
N ARG A 9 -4.25 -22.31 -25.32
CA ARG A 9 -5.48 -22.82 -24.68
C ARG A 9 -6.28 -21.70 -24.00
N ALA A 10 -5.61 -20.78 -23.31
CA ALA A 10 -6.25 -19.61 -22.71
C ALA A 10 -6.88 -18.70 -23.78
N PHE A 11 -6.17 -18.48 -24.90
CA PHE A 11 -6.67 -17.68 -26.02
C PHE A 11 -7.91 -18.31 -26.68
N ARG A 12 -7.90 -19.62 -26.97
CA ARG A 12 -9.10 -20.32 -27.46
C ARG A 12 -10.27 -20.24 -26.49
N GLY A 13 -9.99 -20.37 -25.19
CA GLY A 13 -11.02 -20.24 -24.15
C GLY A 13 -11.66 -18.85 -24.15
N ALA A 14 -10.83 -17.80 -24.17
CA ALA A 14 -11.29 -16.42 -24.23
C ALA A 14 -12.12 -16.14 -25.51
N LEU A 15 -11.64 -16.60 -26.67
CA LEU A 15 -12.34 -16.43 -27.95
C LEU A 15 -13.71 -17.14 -27.95
N GLN A 16 -13.78 -18.36 -27.41
CA GLN A 16 -15.01 -19.11 -27.29
C GLN A 16 -16.00 -18.45 -26.32
N MET A 17 -15.52 -17.83 -25.24
CA MET A 17 -16.36 -17.08 -24.31
C MET A 17 -16.91 -15.79 -24.93
N THR A 18 -16.08 -15.05 -25.68
CA THR A 18 -16.49 -13.85 -26.43
C THR A 18 -17.58 -14.16 -27.46
N LEU A 19 -17.42 -15.25 -28.21
CA LEU A 19 -18.41 -15.68 -29.21
C LEU A 19 -19.72 -16.18 -28.61
N GLN A 20 -19.71 -16.67 -27.37
CA GLN A 20 -20.89 -17.14 -26.65
C GLN A 20 -21.66 -16.04 -25.91
N GLY A 21 -21.18 -14.78 -25.93
CA GLY A 21 -21.81 -13.67 -25.22
C GLY A 21 -21.87 -13.87 -23.70
N LYS A 22 -21.11 -14.82 -23.15
CA LYS A 22 -21.07 -15.07 -21.71
C LYS A 22 -20.27 -13.95 -21.06
N PRO A 23 -20.85 -13.15 -20.16
CA PRO A 23 -20.07 -12.18 -19.42
C PRO A 23 -18.98 -12.94 -18.68
N TYR A 24 -17.74 -12.46 -18.78
CA TYR A 24 -16.67 -12.93 -17.91
C TYR A 24 -17.03 -12.51 -16.49
N THR A 25 -17.68 -13.40 -15.74
CA THR A 25 -17.70 -13.31 -14.29
C THR A 25 -16.30 -13.67 -13.83
N ALA A 26 -15.47 -12.64 -13.59
CA ALA A 26 -14.25 -12.83 -12.82
C ALA A 26 -14.63 -13.68 -11.60
N PRO A 27 -13.88 -14.75 -11.28
CA PRO A 27 -14.15 -15.51 -10.07
C PRO A 27 -14.23 -14.50 -8.93
N THR A 28 -15.39 -14.46 -8.28
CA THR A 28 -15.68 -13.60 -7.13
C THR A 28 -14.94 -14.22 -5.96
N THR A 29 -13.61 -14.26 -6.01
CA THR A 29 -12.81 -14.58 -4.85
C THR A 29 -13.13 -13.47 -3.85
N PRO A 30 -13.71 -13.78 -2.68
CA PRO A 30 -13.88 -12.78 -1.64
C PRO A 30 -12.54 -12.09 -1.46
N SER A 31 -12.50 -10.75 -1.48
CA SER A 31 -11.27 -10.02 -1.18
C SER A 31 -10.78 -10.54 0.17
N SER A 32 -9.58 -11.13 0.20
CA SER A 32 -9.04 -11.63 1.46
C SER A 32 -8.98 -10.46 2.44
N PRO A 33 -9.16 -10.70 3.76
CA PRO A 33 -9.02 -9.63 4.75
C PRO A 33 -7.73 -8.83 4.58
N LEU A 34 -6.64 -9.50 4.21
CA LEU A 34 -5.38 -8.84 3.88
C LEU A 34 -5.46 -7.97 2.62
N ALA A 35 -6.07 -8.43 1.52
CA ALA A 35 -6.22 -7.64 0.30
C ALA A 35 -7.08 -6.37 0.52
N ALA A 36 -8.15 -6.49 1.32
CA ALA A 36 -8.96 -5.35 1.74
C ALA A 36 -8.15 -4.38 2.62
N TRP A 37 -7.39 -4.91 3.57
CA TRP A 37 -6.51 -4.11 4.43
C TRP A 37 -5.42 -3.37 3.65
N ILE A 38 -4.78 -4.01 2.65
CA ILE A 38 -3.79 -3.37 1.77
C ILE A 38 -4.44 -2.25 0.94
N SER A 39 -5.64 -2.49 0.42
CA SER A 39 -6.37 -1.49 -0.36
C SER A 39 -6.72 -0.26 0.50
N GLN A 40 -7.10 -0.49 1.76
CA GLN A 40 -7.38 0.59 2.71
C GLN A 40 -6.10 1.35 3.11
N TYR A 41 -4.95 0.69 3.20
CA TYR A 41 -3.66 1.34 3.45
C TYR A 41 -3.39 2.40 2.36
N ALA A 42 -3.56 2.05 1.08
CA ALA A 42 -3.35 3.00 -0.03
C ALA A 42 -4.25 4.24 0.08
N ILE A 43 -5.54 4.03 0.42
CA ILE A 43 -6.50 5.12 0.64
C ILE A 43 -6.04 6.05 1.78
N LEU A 44 -5.57 5.48 2.89
CA LEU A 44 -5.15 6.26 4.05
C LEU A 44 -3.87 7.06 3.78
N VAL A 45 -2.91 6.52 3.02
CA VAL A 45 -1.73 7.28 2.57
C VAL A 45 -2.13 8.45 1.68
N ASP A 46 -3.05 8.24 0.73
CA ASP A 46 -3.57 9.32 -0.11
C ASP A 46 -4.33 10.38 0.70
N ASN A 47 -5.00 9.97 1.78
CA ASN A 47 -5.63 10.91 2.71
C ASN A 47 -4.61 11.76 3.48
N VAL A 48 -3.48 11.18 3.91
CA VAL A 48 -2.38 11.95 4.54
C VAL A 48 -1.82 12.97 3.55
N LEU A 49 -1.54 12.56 2.31
CA LEU A 49 -1.05 13.47 1.26
C LEU A 49 -2.04 14.60 0.97
N ARG A 50 -3.33 14.28 0.89
CA ARG A 50 -4.39 15.26 0.67
C ARG A 50 -4.52 16.22 1.84
N ALA A 51 -4.54 15.72 3.08
CA ALA A 51 -4.60 16.55 4.28
C ALA A 51 -3.38 17.49 4.36
N ALA A 52 -2.18 16.99 4.04
CA ALA A 52 -0.97 17.79 3.96
C ALA A 52 -1.09 18.92 2.93
N ASN A 53 -1.52 18.62 1.71
CA ASN A 53 -1.73 19.61 0.65
C ASN A 53 -2.75 20.69 1.07
N LEU A 54 -3.90 20.28 1.62
CA LEU A 54 -4.96 21.21 2.05
C LEU A 54 -4.53 22.11 3.21
N ASN A 55 -3.50 21.71 3.98
CA ASN A 55 -2.99 22.44 5.13
C ASN A 55 -1.66 23.18 4.83
N GLY A 56 -1.34 23.40 3.54
CA GLY A 56 -0.17 24.18 3.12
C GLY A 56 1.16 23.42 3.17
N VAL A 57 1.12 22.09 3.38
CA VAL A 57 2.28 21.20 3.32
C VAL A 57 2.27 20.47 1.98
N ASP A 58 2.39 21.27 0.92
CA ASP A 58 2.39 20.80 -0.47
C ASP A 58 3.66 20.02 -0.83
N GLN A 59 3.74 19.51 -2.06
CA GLN A 59 4.90 18.72 -2.50
C GLN A 59 6.23 19.48 -2.37
N ALA A 60 6.26 20.77 -2.71
CA ALA A 60 7.46 21.59 -2.61
C ALA A 60 7.93 21.70 -1.15
N THR A 61 7.00 21.96 -0.23
CA THR A 61 7.25 21.99 1.21
C THR A 61 7.77 20.64 1.70
N ARG A 62 7.09 19.53 1.34
CA ARG A 62 7.49 18.17 1.78
C ARG A 62 8.88 17.75 1.31
N LYS A 63 9.38 18.26 0.18
CA LYS A 63 10.76 18.02 -0.28
C LYS A 63 11.81 18.73 0.59
N ASN A 64 11.41 19.79 1.28
CA ASN A 64 12.28 20.57 2.16
C ASN A 64 12.24 20.12 3.62
N VAL A 65 11.10 19.60 4.10
CA VAL A 65 10.98 19.01 5.45
C VAL A 65 11.89 17.80 5.58
N LYS A 66 12.78 17.79 6.58
CA LYS A 66 13.74 16.70 6.84
C LYS A 66 13.33 15.89 8.06
N LEU A 67 13.29 14.58 7.89
CA LEU A 67 13.01 13.58 8.92
C LEU A 67 14.27 12.74 9.15
N ARG A 68 14.51 12.35 10.41
CA ARG A 68 15.52 11.36 10.75
C ARG A 68 14.89 9.96 10.78
N LEU A 69 15.03 9.22 9.68
CA LEU A 69 14.49 7.86 9.49
C LEU A 69 15.66 6.90 9.33
N ASP A 70 15.64 5.77 10.06
CA ASP A 70 16.66 4.71 9.98
C ASP A 70 18.11 5.22 10.11
N GLY A 71 18.32 6.20 10.98
CA GLY A 71 19.62 6.84 11.21
C GLY A 71 20.06 7.82 10.12
N ARG A 72 19.23 8.08 9.11
CA ARG A 72 19.53 8.94 7.94
C ARG A 72 18.58 10.12 7.86
N GLN A 73 19.02 11.19 7.20
CA GLN A 73 18.15 12.31 6.84
C GLN A 73 17.41 11.99 5.54
N MET A 74 16.09 12.01 5.59
CA MET A 74 15.21 11.79 4.45
C MET A 74 14.21 12.93 4.37
N ASN A 75 13.85 13.38 3.17
CA ASN A 75 12.78 14.36 3.07
C ASN A 75 11.40 13.71 3.23
N LEU A 76 10.43 14.46 3.74
CA LEU A 76 9.07 13.97 4.00
C LEU A 76 8.38 13.46 2.74
N GLU A 77 8.60 14.09 1.58
CA GLU A 77 8.02 13.63 0.31
C GLU A 77 8.49 12.21 -0.03
N THR A 78 9.79 11.93 0.05
CA THR A 78 10.35 10.59 -0.17
C THR A 78 9.74 9.60 0.81
N ALA A 79 9.63 9.96 2.09
CA ALA A 79 9.08 9.06 3.10
C ALA A 79 7.60 8.69 2.81
N LEU A 80 6.76 9.67 2.48
CA LEU A 80 5.35 9.41 2.09
C LEU A 80 5.23 8.65 0.76
N MET A 81 6.12 8.91 -0.21
CA MET A 81 6.14 8.16 -1.46
C MET A 81 6.56 6.71 -1.29
N THR A 82 7.45 6.43 -0.34
CA THR A 82 7.77 5.05 0.04
C THR A 82 6.57 4.36 0.68
N LEU A 83 5.87 4.98 1.64
CA LEU A 83 4.64 4.39 2.21
C LEU A 83 3.59 4.14 1.13
N LYS A 84 3.44 5.07 0.18
CA LYS A 84 2.55 4.90 -0.96
C LYS A 84 2.98 3.73 -1.83
N PHE A 85 4.26 3.64 -2.18
CA PHE A 85 4.81 2.53 -2.95
C PHE A 85 4.59 1.18 -2.25
N HIS A 86 4.81 1.13 -0.94
CA HIS A 86 4.54 -0.06 -0.14
C HIS A 86 3.07 -0.49 -0.28
N ALA A 87 2.13 0.45 -0.07
CA ALA A 87 0.71 0.17 -0.13
C ALA A 87 0.21 -0.25 -1.53
N VAL A 88 0.72 0.38 -2.60
CA VAL A 88 0.19 0.19 -3.96
C VAL A 88 0.94 -0.87 -4.78
N GLU A 89 2.21 -1.14 -4.47
CA GLU A 89 3.05 -2.06 -5.24
C GLU A 89 3.59 -3.20 -4.38
N GLU A 90 4.34 -2.88 -3.31
CA GLU A 90 5.11 -3.89 -2.57
C GLU A 90 4.22 -4.91 -1.86
N TYR A 91 3.27 -4.46 -1.03
CA TYR A 91 2.36 -5.35 -0.31
C TYR A 91 1.52 -6.19 -1.27
N PRO A 92 0.89 -5.62 -2.32
CA PRO A 92 0.23 -6.42 -3.34
C PRO A 92 1.15 -7.45 -4.01
N SER A 93 2.41 -7.09 -4.28
CA SER A 93 3.38 -8.01 -4.90
C SER A 93 3.73 -9.19 -3.99
N LEU A 94 3.89 -8.94 -2.69
CA LEU A 94 4.15 -9.96 -1.68
C LEU A 94 2.98 -10.95 -1.60
N VAL A 95 1.75 -10.45 -1.54
CA VAL A 95 0.54 -11.30 -1.51
C VAL A 95 0.40 -12.13 -2.80
N ARG A 96 0.73 -11.55 -3.96
CA ARG A 96 0.75 -12.30 -5.23
C ARG A 96 1.82 -13.40 -5.27
N ALA A 97 2.94 -13.21 -4.57
CA ALA A 97 4.01 -14.20 -4.49
C ALA A 97 3.62 -15.43 -3.62
N GLY A 98 2.60 -15.30 -2.77
CA GLY A 98 2.01 -16.40 -1.99
C GLY A 98 1.81 -16.04 -0.52
N THR A 99 1.54 -17.05 0.31
CA THR A 99 1.24 -16.89 1.76
C THR A 99 2.22 -17.64 2.67
N GLY A 100 3.41 -17.99 2.18
CA GLY A 100 4.42 -18.69 2.99
C GLY A 100 5.00 -17.83 4.12
N ARG A 101 5.59 -18.48 5.13
CA ARG A 101 6.21 -17.80 6.30
C ARG A 101 7.19 -16.69 5.93
N GLY A 102 7.94 -16.85 4.84
CA GLY A 102 8.85 -15.81 4.35
C GLY A 102 8.12 -14.54 3.92
N VAL A 103 7.00 -14.68 3.17
CA VAL A 103 6.18 -13.54 2.76
C VAL A 103 5.56 -12.85 3.96
N GLN A 104 5.03 -13.64 4.91
CA GLN A 104 4.46 -13.13 6.15
C GLN A 104 5.48 -12.36 6.98
N ALA A 105 6.70 -12.88 7.14
CA ALA A 105 7.77 -12.19 7.87
C ALA A 105 8.15 -10.87 7.19
N THR A 106 8.29 -10.84 5.87
CA THR A 106 8.57 -9.62 5.12
C THR A 106 7.45 -8.59 5.30
N LEU A 107 6.19 -9.01 5.16
CA LEU A 107 5.04 -8.12 5.30
C LEU A 107 4.97 -7.49 6.70
N TYR A 108 5.19 -8.27 7.76
CA TYR A 108 5.25 -7.72 9.12
C TYR A 108 6.46 -6.81 9.36
N ALA A 109 7.63 -7.15 8.81
CA ALA A 109 8.83 -6.32 8.93
C ALA A 109 8.66 -4.97 8.23
N THR A 110 8.12 -4.97 7.00
CA THR A 110 7.81 -3.73 6.28
C THR A 110 6.76 -2.92 7.02
N ASN A 111 5.72 -3.55 7.57
CA ASN A 111 4.70 -2.86 8.37
C ASN A 111 5.26 -2.21 9.64
N LEU A 112 6.16 -2.91 10.34
CA LEU A 112 6.84 -2.35 11.51
C LEU A 112 7.67 -1.11 11.13
N ASN A 113 8.36 -1.16 9.99
CA ASN A 113 9.12 -0.02 9.49
C ASN A 113 8.21 1.15 9.13
N ASP A 114 7.10 0.90 8.44
CA ASP A 114 6.11 1.92 8.06
C ASP A 114 5.54 2.64 9.29
N ARG A 115 5.19 1.88 10.34
CA ARG A 115 4.74 2.45 11.61
C ARG A 115 5.80 3.28 12.30
N TYR A 116 7.05 2.81 12.30
CA TYR A 116 8.16 3.61 12.82
C TYR A 116 8.28 4.94 12.05
N TRP A 117 8.18 4.92 10.73
CA TRP A 117 8.25 6.13 9.91
C TRP A 117 7.09 7.10 10.23
N ILE A 118 5.86 6.60 10.36
CA ILE A 118 4.71 7.41 10.76
C ILE A 118 4.93 8.03 12.14
N SER A 119 5.47 7.27 13.10
CA SER A 119 5.79 7.82 14.44
C SER A 119 6.74 9.01 14.36
N ARG A 120 7.74 8.97 13.46
CA ARG A 120 8.68 10.07 13.22
C ARG A 120 8.02 11.24 12.47
N MET A 121 7.10 10.97 11.55
CA MET A 121 6.34 12.01 10.86
C MET A 121 5.45 12.79 11.82
N VAL A 122 4.82 12.10 12.78
CA VAL A 122 3.96 12.73 13.80
C VAL A 122 4.73 13.75 14.65
N GLU A 123 6.05 13.57 14.83
CA GLU A 123 6.92 14.50 15.56
C GLU A 123 7.31 15.75 14.75
N ALA A 124 7.08 15.78 13.43
CA ALA A 124 7.50 16.88 12.57
C ALA A 124 6.67 18.16 12.82
N PRO A 125 7.29 19.33 13.06
CA PRO A 125 6.57 20.60 13.30
C PRO A 125 5.62 20.98 12.17
N GLU A 126 6.01 20.75 10.92
CA GLU A 126 5.23 21.08 9.73
C GLU A 126 3.94 20.27 9.64
N LEU A 127 3.90 19.11 10.31
CA LEU A 127 2.75 18.21 10.35
C LEU A 127 1.86 18.41 11.58
N GLN A 128 2.12 19.41 12.44
CA GLN A 128 1.31 19.72 13.64
C GLN A 128 -0.03 20.42 13.32
N LYS A 129 -0.64 20.07 12.18
CA LYS A 129 -1.96 20.56 11.77
C LYS A 129 -3.00 19.52 12.18
N PRO A 130 -4.15 19.89 12.81
CA PRO A 130 -5.11 18.94 13.33
C PRO A 130 -5.57 17.87 12.32
N ASP A 131 -5.87 18.28 11.08
CA ASP A 131 -6.31 17.35 10.03
C ASP A 131 -5.22 16.38 9.58
N VAL A 132 -3.98 16.85 9.53
CA VAL A 132 -2.81 16.02 9.17
C VAL A 132 -2.53 15.00 10.28
N GLN A 133 -2.56 15.45 11.54
CA GLN A 133 -2.40 14.57 12.71
C GLN A 133 -3.49 13.50 12.78
N LYS A 134 -4.75 13.89 12.49
CA LYS A 134 -5.87 12.95 12.40
C LYS A 134 -5.65 11.92 11.30
N ALA A 135 -5.19 12.33 10.12
CA ALA A 135 -4.90 11.42 9.02
C ALA A 135 -3.75 10.45 9.33
N LEU A 136 -2.66 10.95 9.93
CA LEU A 136 -1.53 10.13 10.37
C LEU A 136 -1.95 9.13 11.47
N SER A 137 -2.76 9.56 12.42
CA SER A 137 -3.28 8.69 13.49
C SER A 137 -4.18 7.59 12.94
N ALA A 138 -5.05 7.91 11.97
CA ALA A 138 -5.87 6.92 11.29
C ALA A 138 -5.03 5.90 10.51
N LEU A 139 -3.95 6.38 9.88
CA LEU A 139 -3.02 5.51 9.18
C LEU A 139 -2.26 4.58 10.14
N ASP A 140 -1.69 5.08 11.24
CA ASP A 140 -1.00 4.23 12.22
C ASP A 140 -1.94 3.20 12.85
N ALA A 141 -3.15 3.61 13.24
CA ALA A 141 -4.16 2.71 13.79
C ALA A 141 -4.53 1.59 12.81
N HIS A 142 -4.58 1.88 11.50
CA HIS A 142 -4.80 0.87 10.46
C HIS A 142 -3.62 -0.10 10.36
N LEU A 143 -2.39 0.39 10.44
CA LEU A 143 -1.19 -0.45 10.38
C LEU A 143 -1.00 -1.33 11.64
N ASP A 144 -1.52 -0.90 12.78
CA ASP A 144 -1.59 -1.71 14.01
C ASP A 144 -2.56 -2.89 13.87
N ALA A 145 -3.64 -2.69 13.09
CA ALA A 145 -4.70 -3.67 12.87
C ALA A 145 -4.42 -4.64 11.69
N ILE A 146 -3.14 -4.97 11.45
CA ILE A 146 -2.75 -5.88 10.37
C ILE A 146 -3.39 -7.28 10.55
N PRO A 147 -4.06 -7.84 9.53
CA PRO A 147 -4.70 -9.16 9.65
C PRO A 147 -3.68 -10.27 9.89
N LYS A 148 -4.05 -11.24 10.73
CA LYS A 148 -3.28 -12.47 10.87
C LYS A 148 -3.36 -13.25 9.55
N LEU A 149 -2.19 -13.69 9.09
CA LEU A 149 -2.08 -14.65 8.00
C LEU A 149 -2.06 -16.05 8.64
N ASP A 150 -3.14 -16.80 8.41
CA ASP A 150 -3.32 -18.18 8.86
C ASP A 150 -2.57 -19.18 7.94
#